data_AF-A0A0D9NH65-F1
#
_entry.id   AF-A0A0D9NH65-F1
#
_cell.length_a   1.000
_cell.length_b   1.000
_cell.length_c   1.000
_cell.angle_alpha   90.00
_cell.angle_beta   90.00
_cell.angle_gamma   90.00
#
_symmetry.space_group_name_H-M   'P 1'
#
loop_
_entity.id
_entity.type
_entity.pdbx_description
1 polymer ?
#
loop_
_entity_poly.entity_id
_entity_poly.type
_entity_poly.pdbx_seq_one_letter_code
_entity_poly.pdbx_strand_id
1 'polypeptide(L)'
;MDFLEWCDQHRIIIAVFPPHSTHRLQPLDVSLFSPLSTAYSNQLIQSTAKTQGLISLSKREFWTLFWHAFQTSFSAENIASGWKRTGLLPFDPNVILSQITDKDEDNSDTGEDSAESLALQQPSARDLRRLVDKVIDESATNREHNSRKLKSTLESLQSEVELLRYENQGLRETISYEKKRRQRAQQKSRKPA
;
A
#
# COMPACT_ATOMS: atom_id res chain seq x y z
N MET A 1 3.89 34.47 24.62
CA MET A 1 4.79 33.85 25.62
C MET A 1 4.06 32.77 26.43
N ASP A 2 2.74 32.73 26.33
CA ASP A 2 1.81 31.91 27.11
C ASP A 2 2.11 30.40 27.04
N PHE A 3 2.58 29.89 25.90
CA PHE A 3 2.94 28.47 25.76
C PHE A 3 4.17 28.07 26.58
N LEU A 4 5.26 28.87 26.54
CA LEU A 4 6.49 28.57 27.28
C LEU A 4 6.27 28.68 28.78
N GLU A 5 5.49 29.68 29.19
CA GLU A 5 5.10 29.87 30.59
C GLU A 5 4.22 28.72 31.08
N TRP A 6 3.27 28.25 30.27
CA TRP A 6 2.48 27.06 30.58
C TRP A 6 3.36 25.82 30.74
N CYS A 7 4.34 25.60 29.85
CA CYS A 7 5.27 24.48 29.95
C CYS A 7 6.13 24.55 31.21
N ASP A 8 6.64 25.74 31.57
CA ASP A 8 7.43 25.94 32.79
C ASP A 8 6.60 25.63 34.05
N GLN A 9 5.38 26.18 34.14
CA GLN A 9 4.45 25.92 35.23
C GLN A 9 4.12 24.42 35.40
N HIS A 10 4.08 23.66 34.29
CA HIS A 10 3.79 22.23 34.27
C HIS A 10 5.04 21.34 34.25
N ARG A 11 6.24 21.92 34.40
CA ARG A 11 7.54 21.21 34.40
C ARG A 11 7.79 20.39 33.13
N ILE A 12 7.35 20.90 31.98
CA ILE A 12 7.57 20.31 30.66
C ILE A 12 8.82 20.94 30.05
N ILE A 13 9.83 20.11 29.79
CA ILE A 13 11.07 20.55 29.15
C ILE A 13 10.86 20.61 27.64
N ILE A 14 11.07 21.78 27.05
CA ILE A 14 10.99 21.98 25.60
C ILE A 14 12.39 21.80 25.00
N ALA A 15 12.55 20.78 24.17
CA ALA A 15 13.73 20.60 23.35
C ALA A 15 13.64 21.47 22.09
N VAL A 16 14.65 22.31 21.85
CA VAL A 16 14.76 23.12 20.63
C VAL A 16 15.86 22.55 19.76
N PHE A 17 15.51 22.16 18.54
CA PHE A 17 16.48 21.67 17.57
C PHE A 17 17.09 22.81 16.76
N PRO A 18 18.35 22.68 16.30
CA PRO A 18 18.93 23.60 15.32
C PRO A 18 18.06 23.71 14.06
N PRO A 19 18.10 24.84 13.34
CA PRO A 19 17.41 24.98 12.06
C PRO A 19 17.73 23.83 11.10
N HIS A 20 16.74 23.39 10.32
CA HIS A 20 16.85 22.35 9.30
C HIS A 20 17.38 20.99 9.80
N SER A 21 17.27 20.66 11.10
CA SER A 21 17.79 19.40 11.66
C SER A 21 16.72 18.35 11.96
N THR A 22 15.44 18.65 11.72
CA THR A 22 14.30 17.74 11.95
C THR A 22 14.48 16.37 11.31
N HIS A 23 14.93 16.32 10.04
CA HIS A 23 15.18 15.09 9.29
C HIS A 23 16.33 14.21 9.85
N ARG A 24 17.00 14.64 10.93
CA ARG A 24 18.09 13.92 11.60
C ARG A 24 17.82 13.69 13.08
N LEU A 25 17.30 14.71 13.77
CA LEU A 25 17.18 14.73 15.23
C LEU A 25 15.77 14.42 15.73
N GLN A 26 14.73 14.50 14.87
CA GLN A 26 13.36 14.28 15.30
C GLN A 26 12.95 12.82 15.01
N PRO A 27 12.75 11.97 16.04
CA PRO A 27 12.53 10.53 15.84
C PRO A 27 11.30 10.24 14.96
N LEU A 28 10.28 11.07 15.11
CA LEU A 28 9.02 10.98 14.37
C LEU A 28 9.23 11.12 12.86
N ASP A 29 10.01 12.13 12.44
CA ASP A 29 10.32 12.37 11.02
C ASP A 29 11.29 11.34 10.45
N VAL A 30 12.29 10.92 11.24
CA VAL A 30 13.32 9.97 10.81
C VAL A 30 12.76 8.56 10.59
N SER A 31 11.74 8.14 11.34
CA SER A 31 11.37 6.72 11.40
C SER A 31 9.87 6.39 11.36
N LEU A 32 8.98 7.30 11.76
CA LEU A 32 7.57 6.94 11.96
C LEU A 32 6.66 7.46 10.84
N PHE A 33 6.94 8.66 10.31
CA PHE A 33 6.11 9.25 9.27
C PHE A 33 6.23 8.54 7.91
N SER A 34 7.42 8.06 7.54
CA SER A 34 7.58 7.30 6.29
C SER A 34 6.77 5.98 6.32
N PRO A 35 6.92 5.10 7.33
CA PRO A 35 6.08 3.91 7.45
C PRO A 35 4.58 4.21 7.59
N LEU A 36 4.20 5.29 8.30
CA LEU A 36 2.80 5.71 8.37
C LEU A 36 2.26 6.06 6.98
N SER A 37 3.00 6.85 6.21
CA SER A 37 2.62 7.25 4.85
C SER A 37 2.46 6.03 3.95
N THR A 38 3.41 5.10 3.98
CA THR A 38 3.35 3.84 3.21
C THR A 38 2.17 2.97 3.64
N ALA A 39 1.98 2.75 4.95
CA ALA A 39 0.88 1.96 5.47
C ALA A 39 -0.48 2.56 5.11
N TYR A 40 -0.63 3.88 5.22
CA TYR A 40 -1.85 4.58 4.86
C TYR A 40 -2.10 4.54 3.34
N SER A 41 -1.05 4.70 2.52
CA SER A 41 -1.16 4.55 1.07
C SER A 41 -1.63 3.15 0.68
N ASN A 42 -1.12 2.11 1.33
CA ASN A 42 -1.57 0.73 1.12
C ASN A 42 -3.05 0.55 1.50
N GLN A 43 -3.49 1.12 2.62
CA GLN A 43 -4.91 1.12 3.03
C GLN A 43 -5.79 1.82 1.99
N LEU A 44 -5.33 2.95 1.43
CA LEU A 44 -6.02 3.67 0.37
C LEU A 44 -6.09 2.86 -0.93
N ILE A 45 -5.00 2.22 -1.35
CA ILE A 45 -4.97 1.38 -2.56
C ILE A 45 -5.96 0.22 -2.40
N GLN A 46 -5.94 -0.48 -1.27
CA GLN A 46 -6.87 -1.58 -1.00
C GLN A 46 -8.33 -1.11 -0.98
N SER A 47 -8.62 0.00 -0.30
CA SER A 47 -9.95 0.59 -0.26
C SER A 47 -10.43 1.04 -1.65
N THR A 48 -9.53 1.64 -2.44
CA THR A 48 -9.84 2.10 -3.80
C THR A 48 -10.08 0.93 -4.74
N ALA A 49 -9.24 -0.11 -4.69
CA ALA A 49 -9.43 -1.34 -5.47
C ALA A 49 -10.76 -2.00 -5.13
N LYS A 50 -11.09 -2.09 -3.83
CA LYS A 50 -12.34 -2.67 -3.34
C LYS A 50 -13.57 -1.88 -3.81
N THR A 51 -13.47 -0.55 -3.82
CA THR A 51 -14.58 0.35 -4.20
C THR A 51 -14.58 0.77 -5.67
N GLN A 52 -13.58 0.30 -6.43
CA GLN A 52 -13.25 0.77 -7.77
C GLN A 52 -13.14 2.30 -7.91
N GLY A 53 -12.84 3.00 -6.81
CA GLY A 53 -12.87 4.47 -6.77
C GLY A 53 -14.25 5.10 -6.99
N LEU A 54 -15.33 4.31 -7.01
CA LEU A 54 -16.70 4.80 -7.22
C LEU A 54 -17.30 5.49 -5.99
N ILE A 55 -16.65 5.36 -4.84
CA ILE A 55 -17.08 5.94 -3.57
C ILE A 55 -16.04 6.96 -3.11
N SER A 56 -16.50 8.17 -2.81
CA SER A 56 -15.67 9.19 -2.20
C SER A 56 -15.39 8.90 -0.73
N LEU A 57 -14.12 9.07 -0.33
CA LEU A 57 -13.69 8.97 1.05
C LEU A 57 -14.29 10.08 1.91
N SER A 58 -15.05 9.66 2.92
CA SER A 58 -15.58 10.52 3.97
C SER A 58 -14.60 10.65 5.13
N LYS A 59 -14.80 11.67 5.99
CA LYS A 59 -14.01 11.84 7.23
C LYS A 59 -14.04 10.61 8.15
N ARG A 60 -15.12 9.84 8.14
CA ARG A 60 -15.25 8.60 8.93
C ARG A 60 -14.36 7.48 8.37
N GLU A 61 -14.34 7.32 7.05
CA GLU A 61 -13.48 6.33 6.39
C GLU A 61 -12.02 6.71 6.52
N PHE A 62 -11.68 8.00 6.37
CA PHE A 62 -10.35 8.52 6.66
C PHE A 62 -9.85 8.03 8.03
N TRP A 63 -10.63 8.25 9.10
CA TRP A 63 -10.21 7.86 10.44
C TRP A 63 -10.03 6.34 10.58
N THR A 64 -10.88 5.56 9.92
CA THR A 64 -10.81 4.09 9.97
C THR A 64 -9.52 3.59 9.31
N LEU A 65 -9.18 4.12 8.13
CA LEU A 65 -7.97 3.76 7.39
C LEU A 65 -6.71 4.29 8.08
N PHE A 66 -6.76 5.54 8.55
CA PHE A 66 -5.67 6.18 9.28
C PHE A 66 -5.34 5.44 10.57
N TRP A 67 -6.35 5.08 11.36
CA TRP A 67 -6.12 4.40 12.64
C TRP A 67 -5.43 3.05 12.44
N HIS A 68 -5.85 2.27 11.44
CA HIS A 68 -5.19 1.01 11.11
C HIS A 68 -3.74 1.22 10.67
N ALA A 69 -3.49 2.20 9.81
CA ALA A 69 -2.13 2.55 9.39
C ALA A 69 -1.26 2.98 10.58
N PHE A 70 -1.80 3.83 11.45
CA PHE A 70 -1.14 4.32 12.66
C PHE A 70 -0.76 3.18 13.62
N GLN A 71 -1.67 2.25 13.89
CA GLN A 71 -1.38 1.11 14.76
C GLN A 71 -0.28 0.20 14.20
N THR A 72 -0.18 0.12 12.86
CA THR A 72 0.84 -0.69 12.19
C THR A 72 2.19 0.01 12.17
N SER A 73 2.22 1.33 11.95
CA SER A 73 3.47 2.09 11.82
C SER A 73 4.05 2.54 13.16
N PHE A 74 3.22 2.83 14.17
CA PHE A 74 3.67 3.23 15.52
C PHE A 74 3.85 2.01 16.44
N SER A 75 4.57 0.99 15.96
CA SER A 75 4.96 -0.15 16.78
C SER A 75 6.06 0.26 17.78
N ALA A 76 6.16 -0.48 18.90
CA ALA A 76 7.22 -0.25 19.89
C ALA A 76 8.63 -0.37 19.27
N GLU A 77 8.78 -1.28 18.31
CA GLU A 77 10.02 -1.46 17.55
C GLU A 77 10.36 -0.26 16.68
N ASN A 78 9.39 0.29 15.94
CA ASN A 78 9.60 1.47 15.11
C ASN A 78 9.88 2.72 15.95
N ILE A 79 9.22 2.84 17.11
CA ILE A 79 9.49 3.93 18.05
C ILE A 79 10.92 3.82 18.57
N ALA A 80 11.32 2.64 19.07
CA ALA A 80 12.66 2.41 19.59
C ALA A 80 13.74 2.61 18.52
N SER A 81 13.50 2.17 17.29
CA SER A 81 14.43 2.35 16.17
C SER A 81 14.58 3.83 15.78
N GLY A 82 13.50 4.61 15.86
CA GLY A 82 13.53 6.06 15.69
C GLY A 82 14.44 6.75 16.67
N TRP A 83 14.25 6.48 17.96
CA TRP A 83 15.11 7.02 19.01
C TRP A 83 16.58 6.65 18.83
N LYS A 84 16.86 5.39 18.48
CA LYS A 84 18.21 4.91 18.21
C LYS A 84 18.83 5.62 17.00
N ARG A 85 18.08 5.77 15.90
CA ARG A 85 18.56 6.45 14.68
C ARG A 85 18.85 7.94 14.87
N THR A 86 18.16 8.59 15.79
CA THR A 86 18.46 9.98 16.16
C THR A 86 19.65 10.12 17.11
N GLY A 87 20.18 9.01 17.64
CA GLY A 87 21.24 9.04 18.65
C GLY A 87 20.80 9.68 19.97
N LEU A 88 19.49 9.81 20.21
CA LEU A 88 18.96 10.42 21.44
C LEU A 88 18.77 9.38 22.55
N LEU A 89 18.37 8.15 22.18
CA LEU A 89 18.21 7.05 23.13
C LEU A 89 18.57 5.69 22.48
N PRO A 90 19.65 5.03 22.91
CA PRO A 90 20.69 5.56 23.81
C PRO A 90 21.38 6.80 23.22
N PHE A 91 21.93 7.66 24.08
CA PHE A 91 22.60 8.86 23.63
C PHE A 91 23.92 8.53 22.94
N ASP A 92 24.00 8.77 21.63
CA ASP A 92 25.19 8.57 20.80
C ASP A 92 25.24 9.61 19.67
N PRO A 93 26.00 10.71 19.85
CA PRO A 93 26.13 11.77 18.84
C PRO A 93 26.74 11.30 17.52
N ASN A 94 27.55 10.23 17.53
CA ASN A 94 28.28 9.79 16.34
C ASN A 94 27.32 9.34 15.22
N VAL A 95 26.15 8.83 15.58
CA VAL A 95 25.09 8.42 14.64
C VAL A 95 24.71 9.55 13.68
N ILE A 96 24.72 10.80 14.16
CA ILE A 96 24.38 11.98 13.36
C ILE A 96 25.62 12.64 12.77
N LEU A 97 26.73 12.66 13.51
CA LEU A 97 27.97 13.30 13.06
C LEU A 97 28.60 12.58 11.85
N SER A 98 28.51 11.24 11.76
CA SER A 98 28.97 10.50 10.58
C SER A 98 28.19 10.86 9.31
N GLN A 99 26.85 10.98 9.40
CA GLN A 99 25.98 11.34 8.27
C GLN A 99 26.23 12.74 7.70
N ILE A 100 26.85 13.63 8.49
CA ILE A 100 27.23 14.97 8.03
C ILE A 100 28.57 14.91 7.27
N THR A 101 29.39 13.89 7.55
CA THR A 101 30.77 13.75 7.06
C THR A 101 30.86 12.86 5.80
N ASP A 102 29.99 11.86 5.65
CA ASP A 102 30.05 10.81 4.60
C ASP A 102 29.26 11.12 3.31
N LYS A 103 28.95 12.39 3.00
CA LYS A 103 27.95 12.74 1.95
C LYS A 103 28.42 12.68 0.48
N ASP A 104 29.44 11.89 0.16
CA ASP A 104 29.87 11.64 -1.22
C ASP A 104 29.68 10.15 -1.57
N GLU A 105 28.82 9.90 -2.57
CA GLU A 105 28.59 8.63 -3.29
C GLU A 105 27.62 7.60 -2.68
N ASP A 106 26.46 7.42 -3.31
CA ASP A 106 26.22 6.35 -4.30
C ASP A 106 24.71 6.15 -4.55
N ASN A 107 24.33 5.88 -5.79
CA ASN A 107 23.00 5.38 -6.15
C ASN A 107 23.14 4.61 -7.47
N SER A 108 23.25 3.28 -7.37
CA SER A 108 23.02 2.37 -8.48
C SER A 108 21.71 1.63 -8.24
N ASP A 109 20.86 1.58 -9.26
CA ASP A 109 19.85 0.53 -9.36
C ASP A 109 19.78 0.01 -10.79
N THR A 110 19.53 -1.29 -10.85
CA THR A 110 19.85 -2.23 -11.91
C THR A 110 18.60 -2.51 -12.73
N GLY A 111 18.78 -2.69 -14.04
CA GLY A 111 17.68 -2.97 -14.97
C GLY A 111 17.02 -4.33 -14.75
N GLU A 112 15.73 -4.39 -15.11
CA GLU A 112 14.97 -5.61 -15.30
C GLU A 112 14.59 -5.76 -16.77
N ASP A 113 15.04 -6.86 -17.39
CA ASP A 113 14.63 -7.32 -18.72
C ASP A 113 13.31 -8.11 -18.61
N SER A 114 12.31 -7.74 -19.42
CA SER A 114 11.02 -8.41 -19.48
C SER A 114 11.03 -9.55 -20.51
N ALA A 115 10.78 -10.78 -20.03
CA ALA A 115 10.54 -11.95 -20.86
C ALA A 115 9.19 -11.88 -21.58
N GLU A 116 9.22 -12.15 -22.88
CA GLU A 116 8.09 -12.12 -23.81
C GLU A 116 7.10 -13.28 -23.56
N SER A 117 5.80 -12.98 -23.45
CA SER A 117 4.76 -13.94 -23.06
C SER A 117 4.09 -14.60 -24.28
N LEU A 118 4.08 -15.93 -24.32
CA LEU A 118 3.52 -16.77 -25.41
C LEU A 118 1.98 -16.98 -25.35
N ALA A 119 1.30 -16.33 -24.40
CA ALA A 119 -0.14 -16.50 -24.20
C ALA A 119 -0.97 -15.88 -25.35
N LEU A 120 -2.07 -16.53 -25.72
CA LEU A 120 -3.13 -15.90 -26.53
C LEU A 120 -3.82 -14.85 -25.68
N GLN A 121 -3.79 -13.59 -26.12
CA GLN A 121 -4.57 -12.52 -25.50
C GLN A 121 -6.04 -12.66 -25.95
N GLN A 122 -6.96 -12.83 -24.98
CA GLN A 122 -8.41 -13.04 -25.18
C GLN A 122 -8.79 -14.16 -26.16
N PRO A 123 -8.48 -15.43 -25.86
CA PRO A 123 -8.77 -16.54 -26.75
C PRO A 123 -10.28 -16.82 -26.83
N SER A 124 -10.81 -16.99 -28.05
CA SER A 124 -12.20 -17.43 -28.21
C SER A 124 -12.35 -18.92 -27.84
N ALA A 125 -13.58 -19.34 -27.54
CA ALA A 125 -13.88 -20.77 -27.30
C ALA A 125 -13.49 -21.66 -28.50
N ARG A 126 -13.46 -21.12 -29.73
CA ARG A 126 -13.02 -21.84 -30.92
C ARG A 126 -11.49 -21.99 -30.96
N ASP A 127 -10.75 -20.99 -30.52
CA ASP A 127 -9.28 -21.03 -30.52
C ASP A 127 -8.75 -21.98 -29.45
N LEU A 128 -9.37 -21.99 -28.26
CA LEU A 128 -9.08 -22.96 -27.21
C LEU A 128 -9.34 -24.40 -27.67
N ARG A 129 -10.50 -24.64 -28.32
CA ARG A 129 -10.81 -25.97 -28.87
C ARG A 129 -9.77 -26.41 -29.90
N ARG A 130 -9.40 -25.54 -30.83
CA ARG A 130 -8.34 -25.84 -31.83
C ARG A 130 -6.98 -26.10 -31.19
N LEU A 131 -6.63 -25.37 -30.13
CA LEU A 131 -5.37 -25.57 -29.42
C LEU A 131 -5.37 -26.90 -28.65
N VAL A 132 -6.49 -27.26 -28.03
CA VAL A 132 -6.73 -28.56 -27.40
C VAL A 132 -6.62 -29.68 -28.45
N ASP A 133 -7.31 -29.56 -29.58
CA ASP A 133 -7.30 -30.55 -30.67
C ASP A 133 -5.87 -30.78 -31.20
N LYS A 134 -5.07 -29.72 -31.35
CA LYS A 134 -3.64 -29.78 -31.76
C LYS A 134 -2.70 -30.39 -30.72
N VAL A 135 -3.10 -30.48 -29.45
CA VAL A 135 -2.33 -31.14 -28.37
C VAL A 135 -2.72 -32.61 -28.25
N ILE A 136 -3.99 -32.93 -28.52
CA ILE A 136 -4.54 -34.29 -28.47
C ILE A 136 -4.14 -35.10 -29.73
N ASP A 137 -4.01 -34.45 -30.89
CA ASP A 137 -3.57 -35.11 -32.13
C ASP A 137 -2.10 -35.55 -32.03
N GLU A 138 -1.89 -36.88 -31.92
CA GLU A 138 -0.59 -37.52 -31.81
C GLU A 138 0.30 -37.33 -33.06
N SER A 139 -0.30 -36.99 -34.20
CA SER A 139 0.40 -36.74 -35.47
C SER A 139 0.85 -35.28 -35.65
N ALA A 140 0.49 -34.38 -34.72
CA ALA A 140 0.74 -32.95 -34.86
C ALA A 140 2.23 -32.56 -34.72
N THR A 141 2.75 -31.82 -35.71
CA THR A 141 4.05 -31.16 -35.60
C THR A 141 3.96 -30.05 -34.54
N ASN A 142 4.96 -29.98 -33.64
CA ASN A 142 5.04 -29.01 -32.53
C ASN A 142 4.08 -29.25 -31.34
N ARG A 143 3.69 -30.50 -31.05
CA ARG A 143 2.87 -30.89 -29.89
C ARG A 143 3.36 -30.30 -28.55
N GLU A 144 4.67 -30.29 -28.32
CA GLU A 144 5.27 -29.74 -27.10
C GLU A 144 5.07 -28.22 -27.01
N HIS A 145 5.26 -27.49 -28.11
CA HIS A 145 5.00 -26.04 -28.16
C HIS A 145 3.51 -25.74 -27.94
N ASN A 146 2.61 -26.49 -28.57
CA ASN A 146 1.16 -26.34 -28.40
C ASN A 146 0.74 -26.64 -26.95
N SER A 147 1.36 -27.63 -26.31
CA SER A 147 1.11 -27.97 -24.89
C SER A 147 1.55 -26.84 -23.97
N ARG A 148 2.76 -26.28 -24.17
CA ARG A 148 3.23 -25.12 -23.40
C ARG A 148 2.35 -23.89 -23.62
N LYS A 149 1.92 -23.65 -24.85
CA LYS A 149 0.99 -22.56 -25.20
C LYS A 149 -0.38 -22.75 -24.55
N LEU A 150 -0.89 -23.99 -24.51
CA LEU A 150 -2.14 -24.33 -23.85
C LEU A 150 -2.06 -24.16 -22.33
N LYS A 151 -0.95 -24.60 -21.72
CA LYS A 151 -0.71 -24.39 -20.29
C LYS A 151 -0.65 -22.90 -19.94
N SER A 152 0.15 -22.12 -20.67
CA SER A 152 0.28 -20.68 -20.45
C SER A 152 -1.03 -19.92 -20.66
N THR A 153 -1.84 -20.30 -21.66
CA THR A 153 -3.17 -19.71 -21.87
C THR A 153 -4.17 -20.09 -20.78
N LEU A 154 -4.14 -21.32 -20.27
CA LEU A 154 -4.97 -21.73 -19.14
C LEU A 154 -4.60 -20.98 -17.87
N GLU A 155 -3.31 -20.85 -17.57
CA GLU A 155 -2.81 -20.06 -16.42
C GLU A 155 -3.24 -18.59 -16.53
N SER A 156 -3.16 -18.00 -17.73
CA SER A 156 -3.63 -16.64 -18.00
C SER A 156 -5.15 -16.47 -17.85
N LEU A 157 -5.94 -17.44 -18.30
CA LEU A 157 -7.40 -17.38 -18.16
C LEU A 157 -7.83 -17.59 -16.70
N GLN A 158 -7.14 -18.46 -15.97
CA GLN A 158 -7.43 -18.70 -14.57
C GLN A 158 -7.18 -17.43 -13.73
N SER A 159 -6.07 -16.73 -13.97
CA SER A 159 -5.80 -15.46 -13.30
C SER A 159 -6.83 -14.39 -13.67
N GLU A 160 -7.24 -14.31 -14.95
CA GLU A 160 -8.31 -13.39 -15.39
C GLU A 160 -9.66 -13.67 -14.69
N VAL A 161 -10.07 -14.94 -14.58
CA VAL A 161 -11.29 -15.32 -13.87
C VAL A 161 -11.22 -14.97 -12.38
N GLU A 162 -10.07 -15.17 -11.75
CA GLU A 162 -9.86 -14.82 -10.34
C GLU A 162 -9.96 -13.30 -10.12
N LEU A 163 -9.31 -12.51 -10.98
CA LEU A 163 -9.39 -11.06 -10.97
C LEU A 163 -10.84 -10.56 -11.17
N LEU A 164 -11.55 -11.10 -12.17
CA LEU A 164 -12.96 -10.75 -12.42
C LEU A 164 -13.88 -11.11 -11.25
N ARG A 165 -13.62 -12.22 -10.56
CA ARG A 165 -14.37 -12.61 -9.35
C ARG A 165 -14.11 -11.62 -8.22
N TYR A 166 -12.85 -11.27 -7.98
CA TYR A 166 -12.47 -10.28 -7.00
C TYR A 166 -13.12 -8.91 -7.29
N GLU A 167 -13.11 -8.49 -8.55
CA GLU A 167 -13.74 -7.26 -9.01
C GLU A 167 -15.26 -7.25 -8.75
N ASN A 168 -15.94 -8.32 -9.16
CA ASN A 168 -17.38 -8.47 -8.94
C ASN A 168 -17.75 -8.48 -7.44
N GLN A 169 -16.92 -9.09 -6.60
CA GLN A 169 -17.09 -9.05 -5.16
C GLN A 169 -16.98 -7.61 -4.63
N GLY A 170 -15.92 -6.89 -5.02
CA GLY A 170 -15.73 -5.47 -4.66
C GLY A 170 -16.92 -4.60 -5.04
N LEU A 171 -17.43 -4.74 -6.28
CA LEU A 171 -18.63 -4.04 -6.76
C LEU A 171 -19.87 -4.33 -5.90
N ARG A 172 -20.12 -5.60 -5.55
CA ARG A 172 -21.27 -5.98 -4.71
C ARG A 172 -21.17 -5.38 -3.31
N GLU A 173 -19.98 -5.41 -2.71
CA GLU A 173 -19.74 -4.81 -1.40
C GLU A 173 -19.91 -3.29 -1.42
N THR A 174 -19.41 -2.64 -2.47
CA THR A 174 -19.54 -1.19 -2.74
C THR A 174 -21.00 -0.76 -2.84
N ILE A 175 -21.82 -1.47 -3.62
CA ILE A 175 -23.26 -1.22 -3.74
C ILE A 175 -23.96 -1.38 -2.39
N SER A 176 -23.63 -2.44 -1.64
CA SER A 176 -24.18 -2.68 -0.29
C SER A 176 -23.83 -1.54 0.67
N TYR A 177 -22.58 -1.09 0.65
CA TYR A 177 -22.10 0.00 1.48
C TYR A 177 -22.81 1.32 1.15
N GLU A 178 -22.91 1.70 -0.13
CA GLU A 178 -23.63 2.91 -0.55
C GLU A 178 -25.11 2.88 -0.17
N LYS A 179 -25.78 1.72 -0.31
CA LYS A 179 -27.16 1.55 0.17
C LYS A 179 -27.28 1.84 1.67
N LYS A 180 -26.39 1.28 2.50
CA LYS A 180 -26.36 1.55 3.95
C LYS A 180 -26.07 3.03 4.25
N ARG A 181 -25.17 3.66 3.49
CA ARG A 181 -24.83 5.09 3.63
C ARG A 181 -26.05 5.97 3.38
N ARG A 182 -26.79 5.71 2.30
CA ARG A 182 -28.05 6.42 1.96
C ARG A 182 -29.14 6.22 3.00
N GLN A 183 -29.34 4.99 3.49
CA GLN A 183 -30.31 4.71 4.55
C GLN A 183 -30.02 5.49 5.83
N ARG A 184 -28.75 5.56 6.26
CA ARG A 184 -28.33 6.34 7.43
C ARG A 184 -28.56 7.83 7.23
N ALA A 185 -28.28 8.36 6.04
CA ALA A 185 -28.56 9.76 5.72
C ALA A 185 -30.06 10.08 5.83
N GLN A 186 -30.92 9.21 5.30
CA GLN A 186 -32.39 9.34 5.39
C GLN A 186 -32.92 9.20 6.83
N GLN A 187 -32.32 8.34 7.66
CA GLN A 187 -32.69 8.25 9.09
C GLN A 187 -32.29 9.51 9.85
N LYS A 188 -31.15 10.12 9.51
CA LYS A 188 -30.66 11.33 10.16
C LYS A 188 -31.51 12.56 9.81
N SER A 189 -32.03 12.64 8.59
CA SER A 189 -32.95 13.72 8.19
C SER A 189 -34.37 13.59 8.77
N ARG A 190 -34.73 12.40 9.28
CA ARG A 190 -36.06 12.11 9.85
C ARG A 190 -36.15 12.25 11.38
N LYS A 191 -35.03 12.44 12.08
CA LYS A 191 -35.07 12.66 13.54
C LYS A 191 -35.39 14.14 13.82
N PRO A 192 -36.43 14.46 14.60
CA PRO A 192 -36.67 15.84 15.05
C PRO A 192 -35.54 16.27 15.99
N ALA A 193 -35.24 17.58 15.95
CA ALA A 193 -34.21 18.24 16.76
C ALA A 193 -34.52 18.14 18.25
#